data_AF-A0A847QTL0-F1
#
_entry.id   AF-A0A847QTL0-F1
#
_cell.length_a   1.000
_cell.length_b   1.000
_cell.length_c   1.000
_cell.angle_alpha   90.00
_cell.angle_beta   90.00
_cell.angle_gamma   90.00
#
_symmetry.space_group_name_H-M   'P 1'
#
loop_
_entity.id
_entity.type
_entity.pdbx_description
1 polymer ?
#
loop_
_entity_poly.entity_id
_entity_poly.type
_entity_poly.pdbx_seq_one_letter_code
_entity_poly.pdbx_strand_id
1 'polypeptide(L)'
;METVVIGEVLKSHGIKGEIKIYPLTDNQARFKKLKKVYLSDQKTELSFAVQGVRLGSKGMVYLKLAGIETPEQAQKFQGFQVRIDRSEVPPLKDRWYYFELEGMKVYENDVLLGTLVKILQTGANDVYLVRREEGKDICIPALKSVVKKVDVPGKRMDVILPPGLLDD
;
A
#
# COMPACT_ATOMS: atom_id res chain seq x y z
N MET A 1 -2.83 -13.69 16.33
CA MET A 1 -2.27 -13.38 15.00
C MET A 1 -2.89 -12.08 14.56
N GLU A 2 -2.09 -11.14 14.07
CA GLU A 2 -2.60 -9.84 13.61
C GLU A 2 -2.86 -9.92 12.10
N THR A 3 -4.10 -9.64 11.68
CA THR A 3 -4.51 -9.70 10.27
C THR A 3 -4.90 -8.32 9.76
N VAL A 4 -4.56 -8.01 8.50
CA VAL A 4 -4.83 -6.72 7.86
C VAL A 4 -5.88 -6.89 6.77
N VAL A 5 -6.85 -5.97 6.74
CA VAL A 5 -7.89 -5.94 5.70
C VAL A 5 -7.29 -5.43 4.39
N ILE A 6 -7.51 -6.16 3.30
CA ILE A 6 -7.02 -5.81 1.96
C ILE A 6 -8.13 -5.69 0.91
N GLY A 7 -9.37 -6.02 1.27
CA GLY A 7 -10.52 -5.93 0.39
C GLY A 7 -11.83 -6.39 1.03
N GLU A 8 -12.90 -6.32 0.26
CA GLU A 8 -14.25 -6.74 0.65
C GLU A 8 -14.85 -7.64 -0.44
N VAL A 9 -15.53 -8.71 -0.02
CA VAL A 9 -16.24 -9.60 -0.93
C VAL A 9 -17.56 -8.97 -1.35
N LEU A 10 -17.68 -8.64 -2.64
CA LEU A 10 -18.88 -8.00 -3.19
C LEU A 10 -19.99 -9.01 -3.48
N LYS A 11 -19.64 -10.14 -4.13
CA LYS A 11 -20.57 -11.20 -4.53
C LYS A 11 -19.83 -12.41 -5.11
N SER A 12 -20.55 -13.51 -5.32
CA SER A 12 -20.09 -14.64 -6.13
C SER A 12 -19.89 -14.25 -7.61
N HIS A 13 -19.06 -15.02 -8.32
CA HIS A 13 -18.78 -14.86 -9.73
C HIS A 13 -18.60 -16.22 -10.44
N GLY A 14 -19.17 -16.32 -11.65
CA GLY A 14 -19.10 -17.53 -12.46
C GLY A 14 -19.81 -18.72 -11.81
N ILE A 15 -19.52 -19.92 -12.32
CA ILE A 15 -20.12 -21.18 -11.85
C ILE A 15 -19.19 -22.00 -10.95
N LYS A 16 -17.91 -21.61 -10.87
CA LYS A 16 -16.87 -22.34 -10.12
C LYS A 16 -16.62 -21.78 -8.72
N GLY A 17 -17.58 -21.02 -8.16
CA GLY A 17 -17.45 -20.45 -6.82
C GLY A 17 -16.34 -19.41 -6.66
N GLU A 18 -16.00 -18.65 -7.72
CA GLU A 18 -15.11 -17.50 -7.56
C GLU A 18 -15.82 -16.39 -6.78
N ILE A 19 -15.07 -15.62 -6.00
CA ILE A 19 -15.58 -14.42 -5.32
C ILE A 19 -15.05 -13.16 -5.99
N LYS A 20 -15.94 -12.20 -6.24
CA LYS A 20 -15.58 -10.86 -6.70
C LYS A 20 -15.29 -9.97 -5.51
N ILE A 21 -14.12 -9.33 -5.53
CA ILE A 21 -13.59 -8.53 -4.44
C ILE A 21 -13.40 -7.09 -4.89
N TYR A 22 -13.79 -6.17 -4.01
CA TYR A 22 -13.38 -4.77 -4.04
C TYR A 22 -12.04 -4.62 -3.30
N PRO A 23 -10.94 -4.30 -3.98
CA PRO A 23 -9.65 -4.16 -3.32
C PRO A 23 -9.58 -2.86 -2.52
N LEU A 24 -9.07 -2.93 -1.29
CA LEU A 24 -8.75 -1.76 -0.44
C LEU A 24 -7.25 -1.45 -0.46
N THR A 25 -6.59 -1.80 -1.57
CA THR A 25 -5.17 -1.53 -1.82
C THR A 25 -5.00 -0.86 -3.18
N ASP A 26 -4.05 0.06 -3.23
CA ASP A 26 -3.50 0.72 -4.41
C ASP A 26 -2.83 -0.24 -5.40
N ASN A 27 -2.38 -1.42 -4.96
CA ASN A 27 -1.67 -2.38 -5.80
C ASN A 27 -2.34 -3.77 -5.80
N GLN A 28 -3.26 -3.95 -6.74
CA GLN A 28 -4.04 -5.18 -6.90
C GLN A 28 -3.21 -6.37 -7.39
N ALA A 29 -2.07 -6.13 -8.04
CA ALA A 29 -1.19 -7.20 -8.49
C ALA A 29 -0.63 -8.04 -7.32
N ARG A 30 -0.66 -7.49 -6.09
CA ARG A 30 -0.28 -8.20 -4.86
C ARG A 30 -1.15 -9.42 -4.58
N PHE A 31 -2.43 -9.40 -4.96
CA PHE A 31 -3.31 -10.55 -4.77
C PHE A 31 -2.77 -11.81 -5.45
N LYS A 32 -2.10 -11.68 -6.59
CA LYS A 32 -1.53 -12.82 -7.34
C LYS A 32 -0.45 -13.59 -6.58
N LYS A 33 0.13 -13.00 -5.52
CA LYS A 33 1.18 -13.63 -4.71
C LYS A 33 0.64 -14.31 -3.46
N LEU A 34 -0.63 -14.11 -3.13
CA LEU A 34 -1.23 -14.64 -1.92
C LEU A 34 -1.39 -16.15 -2.03
N LYS A 35 -0.94 -16.87 -1.00
CA LYS A 35 -1.17 -18.32 -0.86
C LYS A 35 -2.36 -18.63 0.05
N LYS A 36 -2.69 -17.71 0.94
CA LYS A 36 -3.73 -17.86 1.96
C LYS A 36 -4.40 -16.52 2.20
N VAL A 37 -5.70 -16.54 2.47
CA VAL A 37 -6.49 -15.40 2.92
C VAL A 37 -7.42 -15.81 4.05
N TYR A 38 -7.89 -14.85 4.81
CA TYR A 38 -8.95 -15.01 5.80
C TYR A 38 -10.17 -14.23 5.34
N LEU A 39 -11.35 -14.82 5.47
CA LEU A 39 -12.63 -14.14 5.28
C LEU A 39 -13.26 -13.93 6.66
N SER A 40 -13.62 -12.69 6.97
CA SER A 40 -14.20 -12.34 8.27
C SER A 40 -15.40 -11.41 8.18
N ASP A 41 -16.42 -11.66 8.99
CA ASP A 41 -17.58 -10.79 9.23
C ASP A 41 -17.49 -10.06 10.58
N GLN A 42 -16.28 -9.92 11.13
CA GLN A 42 -15.97 -9.40 12.47
C GLN A 42 -16.38 -10.30 13.66
N LYS A 43 -17.19 -11.34 13.43
CA LYS A 43 -17.59 -12.32 14.46
C LYS A 43 -16.91 -13.67 14.27
N THR A 44 -16.75 -14.05 13.01
CA THR A 44 -16.12 -15.28 12.55
C THR A 44 -14.96 -14.92 11.64
N GLU A 45 -13.93 -15.76 11.64
CA GLU A 45 -12.80 -15.66 10.72
C GLU A 45 -12.47 -17.07 10.22
N LEU A 46 -12.54 -17.25 8.91
CA LEU A 46 -12.29 -18.53 8.26
C LEU A 46 -11.11 -18.40 7.31
N SER A 47 -10.19 -19.36 7.37
CA SER A 47 -8.98 -19.34 6.57
C SER A 47 -9.09 -20.21 5.33
N PHE A 48 -8.64 -19.72 4.18
CA PHE A 48 -8.69 -20.42 2.91
C PHE A 48 -7.37 -20.34 2.16
N ALA A 49 -7.00 -21.43 1.49
CA ALA A 49 -5.91 -21.43 0.53
C ALA A 49 -6.37 -20.78 -0.78
N VAL A 50 -5.53 -19.94 -1.37
CA VAL A 50 -5.78 -19.30 -2.66
C VAL A 50 -5.37 -20.25 -3.78
N GLN A 51 -6.31 -20.61 -4.66
CA GLN A 51 -6.09 -21.49 -5.80
C GLN A 51 -5.91 -20.71 -7.11
N GLY A 52 -6.46 -19.50 -7.20
CA GLY A 52 -6.37 -18.69 -8.41
C GLY A 52 -6.77 -17.24 -8.19
N VAL A 53 -6.12 -16.35 -8.93
CA VAL A 53 -6.37 -14.90 -8.87
C VAL A 53 -6.47 -14.35 -10.28
N ARG A 54 -7.54 -13.59 -10.55
CA ARG A 54 -7.70 -12.85 -11.81
C ARG A 54 -8.00 -11.39 -11.53
N LEU A 55 -7.32 -10.50 -12.24
CA LEU A 55 -7.60 -9.07 -12.20
C LEU A 55 -8.71 -8.75 -13.20
N GLY A 56 -9.73 -8.06 -12.72
CA GLY A 56 -10.90 -7.66 -13.48
C GLY A 56 -10.83 -6.25 -14.02
N SER A 57 -11.78 -5.92 -14.89
CA SER A 57 -12.05 -4.54 -15.29
C SER A 57 -12.41 -3.66 -14.09
N LYS A 58 -12.16 -2.35 -14.19
CA LYS A 58 -12.47 -1.35 -13.15
C LYS A 58 -11.80 -1.64 -11.80
N GLY A 59 -10.65 -2.30 -11.82
CA GLY A 59 -9.87 -2.56 -10.63
C GLY A 59 -10.48 -3.57 -9.66
N MET A 60 -11.29 -4.52 -10.15
CA MET A 60 -11.84 -5.59 -9.32
C MET A 60 -10.88 -6.78 -9.25
N VAL A 61 -10.94 -7.57 -8.19
CA VAL A 61 -10.19 -8.83 -8.09
C VAL A 61 -11.16 -10.00 -8.04
N TYR A 62 -10.82 -11.10 -8.69
CA TYR A 62 -11.54 -12.37 -8.58
C TYR A 62 -10.63 -13.39 -7.91
N LEU A 63 -11.08 -13.99 -6.82
CA LEU A 63 -10.35 -15.01 -6.07
C LEU A 63 -11.07 -16.36 -6.17
N LYS A 64 -10.30 -17.41 -6.44
CA LYS A 64 -10.71 -18.80 -6.30
C LYS A 64 -10.06 -19.37 -5.05
N LEU A 65 -10.88 -19.90 -4.14
CA LEU A 65 -10.45 -20.40 -2.83
C LEU A 65 -10.72 -21.90 -2.72
N ALA A 66 -9.82 -22.62 -2.05
CA ALA A 66 -10.00 -24.04 -1.78
C ALA A 66 -11.23 -24.27 -0.89
N GLY A 67 -12.07 -25.24 -1.25
CA GLY A 67 -13.31 -25.54 -0.51
C GLY A 67 -14.52 -24.67 -0.86
N ILE A 68 -14.37 -23.67 -1.75
CA ILE A 68 -15.49 -22.91 -2.32
C ILE A 68 -15.57 -23.23 -3.81
N GLU A 69 -16.45 -24.15 -4.17
CA GLU A 69 -16.57 -24.70 -5.52
C GLU A 69 -17.82 -24.27 -6.27
N THR A 70 -18.85 -23.82 -5.54
CA THR A 70 -20.12 -23.39 -6.14
C THR A 70 -20.44 -21.93 -5.83
N PRO A 71 -21.29 -21.27 -6.64
CA PRO A 71 -21.74 -19.90 -6.38
C PRO A 71 -22.48 -19.76 -5.04
N GLU A 72 -23.25 -20.78 -4.64
CA GLU A 72 -24.02 -20.79 -3.38
C GLU A 72 -23.10 -20.83 -2.16
N GLN A 73 -21.98 -21.57 -2.25
CA GLN A 73 -20.94 -21.55 -1.22
C GLN A 73 -20.26 -20.19 -1.14
N ALA A 74 -19.91 -19.61 -2.30
CA ALA A 74 -19.28 -18.29 -2.39
C ALA A 74 -20.19 -17.16 -1.87
N GLN A 75 -21.49 -17.27 -2.10
CA GLN A 75 -22.49 -16.26 -1.71
C GLN A 75 -22.53 -16.03 -0.19
N LYS A 76 -22.25 -17.07 0.61
CA LYS A 76 -22.22 -16.98 2.08
C LYS A 76 -21.20 -15.98 2.60
N PHE A 77 -20.21 -15.64 1.79
CA PHE A 77 -19.14 -14.72 2.14
C PHE A 77 -19.38 -13.30 1.61
N GLN A 78 -20.54 -13.00 1.02
CA GLN A 78 -20.86 -11.65 0.59
C GLN A 78 -20.81 -10.69 1.80
N GLY A 79 -20.12 -9.56 1.64
CA GLY A 79 -19.89 -8.57 2.70
C GLY A 79 -18.75 -8.92 3.67
N PHE A 80 -18.11 -10.08 3.53
CA PHE A 80 -16.96 -10.43 4.37
C PHE A 80 -15.74 -9.61 3.96
N GLN A 81 -14.94 -9.24 4.95
CA GLN A 81 -13.62 -8.68 4.75
C GLN A 81 -12.63 -9.75 4.31
N VAL A 82 -11.80 -9.42 3.32
CA VAL A 82 -10.66 -10.23 2.90
C VAL A 82 -9.44 -9.73 3.65
N ARG A 83 -8.82 -10.61 4.43
CA ARG A 83 -7.68 -10.29 5.29
C ARG A 83 -6.50 -11.21 4.98
N ILE A 84 -5.31 -10.75 5.31
CA ILE A 84 -4.07 -11.54 5.24
C ILE A 84 -3.32 -11.41 6.56
N ASP A 85 -2.43 -12.36 6.84
CA ASP A 85 -1.49 -12.21 7.95
C ASP A 85 -0.67 -10.94 7.78
N ARG A 86 -0.44 -10.19 8.86
CA ARG A 86 0.38 -8.98 8.81
C ARG A 86 1.78 -9.24 8.28
N SER A 87 2.33 -10.44 8.46
CA SER A 87 3.63 -10.84 7.90
C SER A 87 3.61 -11.04 6.39
N GLU A 88 2.44 -11.31 5.78
CA GLU A 88 2.25 -11.48 4.34
C GLU A 88 2.02 -10.15 3.63
N VAL A 89 1.70 -9.09 4.39
CA VAL A 89 1.81 -7.72 3.88
C VAL A 89 3.28 -7.55 3.51
N PRO A 90 3.63 -7.35 2.23
CA PRO A 90 5.01 -7.13 1.87
C PRO A 90 5.55 -6.04 2.78
N PRO A 91 6.73 -6.22 3.40
CA PRO A 91 7.34 -5.13 4.11
C PRO A 91 7.32 -3.97 3.13
N LEU A 92 6.84 -2.82 3.60
CA LEU A 92 7.03 -1.64 2.82
C LEU A 92 8.54 -1.49 2.77
N LYS A 93 9.13 -1.87 1.64
CA LYS A 93 10.32 -1.15 1.20
C LYS A 93 9.88 0.31 1.31
N ASP A 94 10.45 1.00 2.28
CA ASP A 94 10.33 2.44 2.48
C ASP A 94 9.10 2.92 3.28
N ARG A 95 8.87 2.41 4.50
CA ARG A 95 8.13 3.19 5.53
C ARG A 95 8.93 3.28 6.82
N TRP A 96 9.57 4.43 6.97
CA TRP A 96 10.14 4.90 8.23
C TRP A 96 9.05 5.55 9.07
N TYR A 97 9.17 5.49 10.39
CA TYR A 97 8.35 6.33 11.24
C TYR A 97 8.70 7.80 10.99
N TYR A 98 7.72 8.69 11.08
CA TYR A 98 7.95 10.11 10.85
C TYR A 98 9.05 10.69 11.75
N PHE A 99 9.13 10.23 13.01
CA PHE A 99 10.19 10.64 13.94
C PHE A 99 11.59 10.15 13.54
N GLU A 100 11.70 9.07 12.75
CA GLU A 100 12.99 8.60 12.23
C GLU A 100 13.50 9.51 11.11
N LEU A 101 12.56 10.09 10.35
CA LEU A 101 12.82 10.94 9.19
C LEU A 101 13.12 12.39 9.55
N GLU A 102 12.54 12.89 10.63
CA GLU A 102 12.75 14.26 11.06
C GLU A 102 14.26 14.56 11.30
N GLY A 103 14.71 15.72 10.81
CA GLY A 103 16.10 16.15 10.87
C GLY A 103 17.03 15.51 9.82
N MET A 104 16.52 14.70 8.88
CA MET A 104 17.35 14.15 7.81
C MET A 104 17.75 15.22 6.79
N LYS A 105 18.99 15.13 6.29
CA LYS A 105 19.47 15.95 5.17
C LYS A 105 18.97 15.38 3.85
N VAL A 106 18.37 16.24 3.03
CA VAL A 106 17.75 15.87 1.76
C VAL A 106 18.63 16.34 0.60
N TYR A 107 18.95 15.42 -0.30
CA TYR A 107 19.87 15.65 -1.43
C TYR A 107 19.22 15.32 -2.76
N GLU A 108 19.59 16.06 -3.80
CA GLU A 108 19.36 15.70 -5.20
C GLU A 108 20.71 15.72 -5.93
N ASN A 109 21.09 14.60 -6.56
CA ASN A 109 22.37 14.46 -7.27
C ASN A 109 23.58 14.96 -6.43
N ASP A 110 23.65 14.55 -5.17
CA ASP A 110 24.66 14.97 -4.17
C ASP A 110 24.65 16.46 -3.78
N VAL A 111 23.74 17.26 -4.32
CA VAL A 111 23.51 18.65 -3.90
C VAL A 111 22.55 18.67 -2.71
N LEU A 112 22.94 19.32 -1.62
CA LEU A 112 22.10 19.49 -0.44
C LEU A 112 20.95 20.46 -0.77
N LEU A 113 19.72 19.98 -0.65
CA LEU A 113 18.53 20.80 -0.76
C LEU A 113 18.16 21.44 0.58
N GLY A 114 18.34 20.71 1.68
CA GLY A 114 18.03 21.20 3.02
C GLY A 114 17.79 20.09 4.03
N THR A 115 17.06 20.42 5.09
CA THR A 115 16.72 19.50 6.19
C THR A 115 15.22 19.24 6.25
N LEU A 116 14.82 17.97 6.36
CA LEU A 116 13.42 17.59 6.57
C LEU A 116 12.97 18.04 7.97
N VAL A 117 12.08 19.03 8.02
CA VAL A 117 11.59 19.61 9.29
C VAL A 117 10.18 19.16 9.64
N LYS A 118 9.39 18.73 8.65
CA LYS A 118 8.01 18.30 8.89
C LYS A 118 7.48 17.42 7.78
N ILE A 119 6.56 16.53 8.12
CA ILE A 119 5.75 15.77 7.18
C ILE A 119 4.31 16.29 7.27
N LEU A 120 3.78 16.75 6.14
CA LEU A 120 2.43 17.27 5.99
C LEU A 120 1.55 16.17 5.38
N GLN A 121 0.48 15.79 6.07
CA GLN A 121 -0.47 14.80 5.57
C GLN A 121 -1.54 15.52 4.74
N THR A 122 -1.60 15.28 3.43
CA THR A 122 -2.55 16.00 2.54
C THR A 122 -3.72 15.15 2.07
N GLY A 123 -4.08 14.09 2.80
CA GLY A 123 -5.21 13.19 2.50
C GLY A 123 -5.00 12.24 1.31
N ALA A 124 -4.19 12.63 0.33
CA ALA A 124 -3.82 11.81 -0.82
C ALA A 124 -2.40 11.23 -0.70
N ASN A 125 -1.38 12.07 -0.55
CA ASN A 125 0.00 11.67 -0.30
C ASN A 125 0.61 12.57 0.78
N ASP A 126 1.64 12.08 1.47
CA ASP A 126 2.40 12.92 2.38
C ASP A 126 3.29 13.89 1.59
N VAL A 127 3.58 15.05 2.17
CA VAL A 127 4.49 16.07 1.64
C VAL A 127 5.57 16.36 2.66
N TYR A 128 6.82 16.29 2.24
CA TYR A 128 8.00 16.58 3.03
C TYR A 128 8.32 18.08 2.94
N LEU A 129 8.26 18.77 4.07
CA LEU A 129 8.69 20.15 4.18
C LEU A 129 10.19 20.18 4.48
N VAL A 130 10.97 20.64 3.52
CA VAL A 130 12.42 20.72 3.59
C VAL A 130 12.84 22.17 3.75
N ARG A 131 13.47 22.47 4.88
CA ARG A 131 14.03 23.80 5.16
C ARG A 131 15.38 23.94 4.47
N ARG A 132 15.49 24.93 3.59
CA ARG A 132 16.76 25.31 2.96
C ARG A 132 17.59 26.15 3.92
N GLU A 133 18.91 26.16 3.73
CA GLU A 133 19.79 27.11 4.43
C GLU A 133 19.58 28.54 3.93
N GLU A 134 19.31 28.69 2.63
CA GLU A 134 18.99 29.95 1.98
C GLU A 134 17.77 29.80 1.05
N GLY A 135 16.92 30.82 1.00
CA GLY A 135 15.70 30.83 0.17
C GLY A 135 14.46 30.29 0.88
N LYS A 136 13.41 29.96 0.10
CA LYS A 136 12.13 29.44 0.62
C LYS A 136 12.21 27.94 0.90
N ASP A 137 11.42 27.48 1.87
CA ASP A 137 11.21 26.06 2.14
C ASP A 137 10.65 25.33 0.90
N ILE A 138 11.06 24.07 0.72
CA ILE A 138 10.65 23.23 -0.41
C ILE A 138 9.61 22.21 0.06
N CYS A 139 8.54 22.04 -0.72
CA CYS A 139 7.55 20.99 -0.53
C CYS A 139 7.82 19.83 -1.49
N ILE A 140 8.34 18.72 -0.97
CA ILE A 140 8.68 17.54 -1.77
C ILE A 140 7.59 16.48 -1.58
N PRO A 141 6.90 16.04 -2.66
CA PRO A 141 5.94 14.94 -2.56
C PRO A 141 6.63 13.65 -2.09
N ALA A 142 6.09 12.98 -1.07
CA ALA A 142 6.60 11.71 -0.55
C ALA A 142 6.22 10.51 -1.46
N LEU A 143 6.53 10.64 -2.75
CA LEU A 143 6.23 9.66 -3.79
C LEU A 143 7.45 8.78 -4.04
N LYS A 144 7.23 7.51 -4.39
CA LYS A 144 8.33 6.60 -4.82
C LYS A 144 9.06 7.06 -6.08
N SER A 145 8.39 7.85 -6.92
CA SER A 145 9.00 8.47 -8.08
C SER A 145 9.95 9.61 -7.71
N VAL A 146 9.83 10.16 -6.50
CA VAL A 146 10.61 11.30 -6.01
C VAL A 146 11.66 10.84 -5.00
N VAL A 147 11.26 10.15 -3.93
CA VAL A 147 12.17 9.63 -2.89
C VAL A 147 12.83 8.34 -3.39
N LYS A 148 14.16 8.36 -3.56
CA LYS A 148 14.93 7.25 -4.15
C LYS A 148 15.63 6.38 -3.13
N LYS A 149 16.16 7.00 -2.08
CA LYS A 149 16.89 6.30 -1.03
C LYS A 149 16.75 7.06 0.27
N VAL A 150 16.67 6.33 1.37
CA VAL A 150 16.68 6.91 2.72
C VAL A 150 17.54 6.01 3.58
N ASP A 151 18.55 6.63 4.18
CA ASP A 151 19.47 6.05 5.14
C ASP A 151 19.19 6.66 6.50
N VAL A 152 18.38 5.98 7.32
CA VAL A 152 18.03 6.45 8.66
C VAL A 152 19.24 6.51 9.60
N PRO A 153 20.10 5.47 9.68
CA PRO A 153 21.35 5.56 10.45
C PRO A 153 22.23 6.73 10.01
N GLY A 154 22.35 6.96 8.70
CA GLY A 154 23.15 8.05 8.14
C GLY A 154 22.47 9.42 8.09
N LYS A 155 21.20 9.54 8.52
CA LYS A 155 20.36 10.75 8.43
C LYS A 155 20.38 11.42 7.05
N ARG A 156 20.38 10.62 5.97
CA ARG A 156 20.41 11.08 4.57
C ARG A 156 19.23 10.56 3.75
N MET A 157 18.60 11.45 2.99
CA MET A 157 17.53 11.14 2.04
C MET A 157 17.92 11.66 0.65
N ASP A 158 17.89 10.78 -0.36
CA ASP A 158 18.14 11.13 -1.76
C ASP A 158 16.83 11.17 -2.54
N VAL A 159 16.62 12.27 -3.28
CA VAL A 159 15.42 12.53 -4.08
C VAL A 159 15.78 12.86 -5.53
N ILE A 160 14.79 12.74 -6.41
CA ILE A 160 14.79 13.31 -7.76
C ILE A 160 13.50 14.12 -7.89
N LEU A 161 13.64 15.44 -7.99
CA LEU A 161 12.52 16.35 -8.09
C LEU A 161 11.93 16.30 -9.51
N PRO A 162 10.60 16.38 -9.65
CA PRO A 162 9.99 16.54 -10.95
C PRO A 162 10.38 17.92 -11.54
N PRO A 163 10.54 18.02 -12.88
CA PRO A 163 10.75 19.30 -13.55
C PRO A 163 9.68 20.31 -13.15
N GLY A 164 10.03 21.57 -12.93
CA GLY A 164 9.07 22.61 -12.52
C GLY A 164 8.78 22.70 -11.02
N LEU A 165 9.32 21.82 -10.17
CA LEU A 165 9.05 21.88 -8.72
C LEU A 165 9.78 23.03 -8.02
N LEU A 166 10.97 23.39 -8.51
CA LEU A 166 11.81 24.46 -7.96
C LEU A 166 11.86 25.71 -8.86
N ASP A 167 11.15 25.68 -9.99
CA ASP A 167 11.11 26.83 -10.90
C ASP A 167 10.20 27.89 -10.25
N ASP A 168 10.77 29.05 -9.91
CA ASP A 168 10.09 30.22 -9.32
C ASP A 168 9.01 30.81 -10.27
#